data_AF-A0A285CLF0-F1
#
_entry.id   AF-A0A285CLF0-F1
#
_cell.length_a   1.000
_cell.length_b   1.000
_cell.length_c   1.000
_cell.angle_alpha   90.00
_cell.angle_beta   90.00
_cell.angle_gamma   90.00
#
_symmetry.space_group_name_H-M   'P 1'
#
loop_
_entity.id
_entity.type
_entity.pdbx_description
1 polymer ?
#
loop_
_entity_poly.entity_id
_entity_poly.type
_entity_poly.pdbx_seq_one_letter_code
_entity_poly.pdbx_strand_id
1 'polypeptide(L)'
;MNEIYMDITNQYIKQSLRFMHIALLVLLICIRWDIPHAIWIISPLVTFSLISGYMSYLYNIRTNDTIAEKDERAERIKTNDYISLKDGISVYFVDPVGRKEYTVRNRGKSIFTLYNQRNFPVCTIQKSPLSASPFIIRNHKQKLIAAYIEGSTPSHLIFNGKIIIKDESFTIKQIHLHHFCLESESRERIAYVQKGWMPTLWQKRFPANAPTITFKDDTDMERREILLLVIGYIFLQK
;
A
#
# COMPACT_ATOMS: atom_id res chain seq x y z
N MET A 1 -3.13 15.65 12.00
CA MET A 1 -3.55 16.82 11.19
C MET A 1 -2.29 17.49 10.65
N ASN A 2 -2.18 17.85 9.36
CA ASN A 2 -0.93 18.43 8.84
C ASN A 2 -0.86 19.91 9.26
N GLU A 3 0.08 20.29 10.12
CA GLU A 3 0.22 21.65 10.67
C GLU A 3 0.23 22.73 9.57
N ILE A 4 0.84 22.42 8.42
CA ILE A 4 0.94 23.31 7.26
C ILE A 4 -0.45 23.69 6.69
N TYR A 5 -1.39 22.76 6.58
CA TYR A 5 -2.72 23.06 6.02
C TYR A 5 -3.57 23.86 7.01
N MET A 6 -3.42 23.61 8.32
CA MET A 6 -4.07 24.41 9.36
C MET A 6 -3.54 25.83 9.37
N ASP A 7 -2.23 26.02 9.21
CA ASP A 7 -1.61 27.35 9.14
C ASP A 7 -2.07 28.12 7.90
N ILE A 8 -2.10 27.48 6.72
CA ILE A 8 -2.59 28.09 5.48
C ILE A 8 -4.06 28.48 5.61
N THR A 9 -4.90 27.59 6.15
CA THR A 9 -6.34 27.85 6.37
C THR A 9 -6.53 29.03 7.33
N ASN A 10 -5.79 29.05 8.45
CA ASN A 10 -5.83 30.14 9.42
C ASN A 10 -5.36 31.48 8.82
N GLN A 11 -4.39 31.47 7.91
CA GLN A 11 -3.95 32.68 7.21
C GLN A 11 -5.04 33.23 6.29
N TYR A 12 -5.71 32.39 5.50
CA TYR A 12 -6.82 32.83 4.64
C TYR A 12 -8.03 33.32 5.42
N ILE A 13 -8.36 32.72 6.56
CA ILE A 13 -9.42 33.22 7.46
C ILE A 13 -9.04 34.60 8.01
N LYS A 14 -7.81 34.76 8.52
CA LYS A 14 -7.32 36.04 9.03
C LYS A 14 -7.32 37.12 7.96
N GLN A 15 -6.93 36.79 6.72
CA GLN A 15 -6.98 37.73 5.59
C GLN A 15 -8.42 38.11 5.22
N SER A 16 -9.31 37.12 5.09
CA SER A 16 -10.74 37.35 4.81
C SER A 16 -11.38 38.29 5.83
N LEU A 17 -11.13 38.05 7.12
CA LEU A 17 -11.60 38.91 8.21
C LEU A 17 -11.01 40.31 8.11
N ARG A 18 -9.71 40.47 7.86
CA ARG A 18 -9.07 41.79 7.72
C ARG A 18 -9.72 42.62 6.60
N PHE A 19 -9.95 42.03 5.42
CA PHE A 19 -10.59 42.72 4.32
C PHE A 19 -12.05 43.11 4.63
N MET A 20 -12.78 42.27 5.36
CA MET A 20 -14.13 42.62 5.84
C MET A 20 -14.12 43.81 6.82
N HIS A 21 -13.18 43.85 7.76
CA HIS A 21 -13.05 44.98 8.69
C HIS A 21 -12.68 46.28 7.96
N ILE A 22 -11.77 46.21 6.99
CA ILE A 22 -11.39 47.36 6.15
C ILE A 22 -12.58 47.83 5.32
N ALA A 23 -13.32 46.92 4.68
CA ALA A 23 -14.52 47.24 3.91
C ALA A 23 -15.58 47.95 4.76
N LEU A 24 -15.79 47.49 6.00
CA LEU A 24 -16.73 48.10 6.93
C LEU A 24 -16.30 49.52 7.32
N LEU A 25 -15.02 49.74 7.62
CA LEU A 25 -14.49 51.07 7.94
C LEU A 25 -14.62 52.03 6.76
N VAL A 26 -14.28 51.58 5.55
CA VAL A 26 -14.43 52.37 4.32
C VAL A 26 -15.90 52.70 4.07
N LEU A 27 -16.82 51.76 4.27
CA LEU A 27 -18.26 52.01 4.17
C LEU A 27 -18.73 53.10 5.13
N LEU A 28 -18.32 53.04 6.40
CA LEU A 28 -18.68 54.06 7.40
C LEU A 28 -18.16 55.46 7.02
N ILE A 29 -16.95 55.54 6.48
CA ILE A 29 -16.37 56.80 5.97
C ILE A 29 -17.19 57.30 4.77
N CYS A 30 -17.48 56.44 3.80
CA CYS A 30 -18.26 56.81 2.63
C CYS A 30 -19.66 57.33 2.98
N ILE A 31 -20.34 56.70 3.95
CA ILE A 31 -21.65 57.15 4.46
C ILE A 31 -21.51 58.52 5.14
N ARG A 32 -20.49 58.70 5.98
CA ARG A 32 -20.29 59.93 6.76
C ARG A 32 -20.03 61.16 5.90
N TRP A 33 -19.46 60.97 4.72
CA TRP A 33 -19.05 62.02 3.77
C TRP A 33 -19.89 62.06 2.50
N ASP A 34 -20.98 61.28 2.46
CA ASP A 34 -21.95 61.20 1.36
C ASP A 34 -21.26 61.00 -0.01
N ILE A 35 -20.27 60.11 -0.05
CA ILE A 35 -19.45 59.87 -1.25
C ILE A 35 -20.31 59.10 -2.27
N PRO A 36 -20.69 59.72 -3.39
CA PRO A 36 -21.38 59.00 -4.45
C PRO A 36 -20.42 57.92 -4.97
N HIS A 37 -20.95 56.75 -5.32
CA HIS A 37 -20.19 55.65 -5.95
C HIS A 37 -19.31 54.83 -4.99
N ALA A 38 -19.53 54.93 -3.66
CA ALA A 38 -18.87 54.12 -2.62
C ALA A 38 -18.86 52.61 -2.90
N ILE A 39 -19.88 52.10 -3.60
CA ILE A 39 -20.00 50.69 -3.97
C ILE A 39 -18.83 50.21 -4.84
N TRP A 40 -18.25 51.07 -5.68
CA TRP A 40 -17.09 50.72 -6.52
C TRP A 40 -15.80 50.60 -5.72
N ILE A 41 -15.72 51.25 -4.56
CA ILE A 41 -14.58 51.17 -3.63
C ILE A 41 -14.72 49.94 -2.73
N ILE A 42 -15.94 49.63 -2.30
CA ILE A 42 -16.22 48.54 -1.34
C ILE A 42 -16.27 47.18 -2.03
N SER A 43 -16.78 47.12 -3.27
CA SER A 43 -16.97 45.87 -4.01
C SER A 43 -15.68 45.05 -4.11
N PRO A 44 -14.52 45.59 -4.51
CA PRO A 44 -13.27 44.82 -4.57
C PRO A 44 -12.86 44.21 -3.23
N LEU A 45 -13.05 44.93 -2.11
CA LEU A 45 -12.68 44.46 -0.78
C LEU A 45 -13.56 43.29 -0.31
N VAL A 46 -14.86 43.38 -0.57
CA VAL A 46 -15.82 42.31 -0.26
C VAL A 46 -15.54 41.09 -1.15
N THR A 47 -15.31 41.29 -2.45
CA THR A 47 -14.95 40.21 -3.37
C THR A 47 -13.66 39.50 -2.93
N PHE A 48 -12.63 40.24 -2.52
CA PHE A 48 -11.38 39.65 -2.03
C PHE A 48 -11.59 38.86 -0.73
N SER A 49 -12.44 39.34 0.18
CA SER A 49 -12.79 38.64 1.41
C SER A 49 -13.52 37.31 1.13
N LEU A 50 -14.47 37.31 0.20
CA LEU A 50 -15.22 36.12 -0.22
C LEU A 50 -14.31 35.09 -0.90
N ILE A 51 -13.42 35.52 -1.79
CA ILE A 51 -12.43 34.63 -2.44
C ILE A 51 -11.52 33.99 -1.39
N SER A 52 -11.00 34.78 -0.44
CA SER A 52 -10.14 34.27 0.63
C SER A 52 -10.87 33.27 1.53
N GLY A 53 -12.15 33.54 1.86
CA GLY A 53 -12.99 32.62 2.62
C GLY A 53 -13.27 31.32 1.87
N TYR A 54 -13.55 31.40 0.56
CA TYR A 54 -13.76 30.25 -0.30
C TYR A 54 -12.49 29.38 -0.42
N MET A 55 -11.32 29.99 -0.55
CA MET A 55 -10.05 29.26 -0.53
C MET A 55 -9.85 28.50 0.79
N SER A 56 -10.13 29.13 1.92
CA SER A 56 -10.10 28.45 3.24
C SER A 56 -11.05 27.26 3.30
N TYR A 57 -12.26 27.38 2.74
CA TYR A 57 -13.24 26.28 2.70
C TYR A 57 -12.73 25.11 1.85
N LEU A 58 -12.20 25.38 0.66
CA LEU A 58 -11.61 24.36 -0.22
C LEU A 58 -10.43 23.64 0.45
N TYR A 59 -9.56 24.38 1.15
CA TYR A 59 -8.47 23.77 1.90
C TYR A 59 -8.99 22.87 3.03
N ASN A 60 -10.03 23.27 3.74
CA ASN A 60 -10.58 22.49 4.83
C ASN A 60 -11.25 21.18 4.33
N ILE A 61 -12.01 21.22 3.24
CA ILE A 61 -12.55 20.00 2.60
C ILE A 61 -11.44 19.06 2.18
N ARG A 62 -10.43 19.58 1.47
CA ARG A 62 -9.30 18.77 1.01
C ARG A 62 -8.54 18.13 2.18
N THR A 63 -8.54 18.79 3.35
CA THR A 63 -7.95 18.26 4.58
C THR A 63 -8.78 17.10 5.15
N ASN A 64 -10.11 17.20 5.14
CA ASN A 64 -10.99 16.12 5.58
C ASN A 64 -10.91 14.90 4.66
N ASP A 65 -10.87 15.12 3.34
CA ASP A 65 -10.67 14.04 2.37
C ASP A 65 -9.31 13.35 2.55
N THR A 66 -8.25 14.13 2.82
CA THR A 66 -6.93 13.54 3.12
C THR A 66 -6.83 12.88 4.49
N ILE A 67 -7.70 13.20 5.45
CA ILE A 67 -7.77 12.50 6.74
C ILE A 67 -8.50 11.16 6.57
N ALA A 68 -9.66 11.15 5.92
CA ALA A 68 -10.38 9.91 5.61
C ALA A 68 -9.51 8.95 4.76
N GLU A 69 -8.82 9.50 3.75
CA GLU A 69 -7.87 8.73 2.95
C GLU A 69 -6.67 8.27 3.77
N LYS A 70 -6.21 9.03 4.78
CA LYS A 70 -5.14 8.62 5.70
C LYS A 70 -5.56 7.51 6.66
N ASP A 71 -6.81 7.51 7.13
CA ASP A 71 -7.33 6.49 8.04
C ASP A 71 -7.57 5.17 7.31
N GLU A 72 -8.18 5.21 6.12
CA GLU A 72 -8.29 4.03 5.25
C GLU A 72 -6.91 3.51 4.81
N ARG A 73 -5.94 4.41 4.60
CA ARG A 73 -4.53 4.04 4.35
C ARG A 73 -3.85 3.45 5.58
N ALA A 74 -4.12 3.93 6.79
CA ALA A 74 -3.50 3.43 8.02
C ALA A 74 -3.98 2.01 8.33
N GLU A 75 -5.24 1.68 8.03
CA GLU A 75 -5.76 0.32 8.08
C GLU A 75 -5.10 -0.57 7.04
N ARG A 76 -5.02 -0.14 5.77
CA ARG A 76 -4.30 -0.89 4.72
C ARG A 76 -2.82 -1.08 5.04
N ILE A 77 -2.18 -0.14 5.73
CA ILE A 77 -0.78 -0.29 6.14
C ILE A 77 -0.65 -1.48 7.09
N LYS A 78 -1.57 -1.75 8.02
CA LYS A 78 -1.42 -2.87 8.99
C LYS A 78 -1.40 -4.27 8.35
N THR A 79 -1.96 -4.42 7.15
CA THR A 79 -2.13 -5.73 6.48
C THR A 79 -1.12 -6.01 5.38
N ASN A 80 -0.28 -5.03 5.04
CA ASN A 80 0.63 -5.10 3.91
C ASN A 80 2.04 -5.55 4.32
N ASP A 81 2.55 -6.58 3.65
CA ASP A 81 3.97 -6.91 3.62
C ASP A 81 4.65 -6.27 2.41
N TYR A 82 5.81 -5.66 2.62
CA TYR A 82 6.61 -5.03 1.56
C TYR A 82 7.60 -6.03 0.97
N ILE A 83 7.67 -6.09 -0.38
CA ILE A 83 8.59 -6.98 -1.11
C ILE A 83 9.80 -6.18 -1.58
N SER A 84 11.01 -6.69 -1.36
CA SER A 84 12.21 -6.15 -2.00
C SER A 84 13.18 -7.23 -2.47
N LEU A 85 13.73 -7.01 -3.66
CA LEU A 85 14.86 -7.77 -4.20
C LEU A 85 16.14 -7.03 -3.85
N LYS A 86 16.98 -7.63 -2.99
CA LYS A 86 18.23 -6.98 -2.56
C LYS A 86 19.42 -7.34 -3.45
N ASP A 87 19.51 -8.62 -3.84
CA ASP A 87 20.75 -9.18 -4.43
C ASP A 87 20.49 -10.14 -5.61
N GLY A 88 19.31 -10.09 -6.24
CA GLY A 88 18.94 -11.05 -7.31
C GLY A 88 18.66 -12.48 -6.84
N ILE A 89 19.13 -12.85 -5.64
CA ILE A 89 19.11 -14.22 -5.10
C ILE A 89 18.19 -14.34 -3.87
N SER A 90 17.81 -13.20 -3.28
CA SER A 90 16.97 -13.13 -2.08
C SER A 90 15.82 -12.14 -2.22
N VAL A 91 14.66 -12.54 -1.72
CA VAL A 91 13.46 -11.70 -1.59
C VAL A 91 13.18 -11.44 -0.12
N TYR A 92 12.99 -10.18 0.24
CA TYR A 92 12.69 -9.74 1.60
C TYR A 92 11.21 -9.38 1.70
N PHE A 93 10.57 -9.87 2.75
CA PHE A 93 9.22 -9.48 3.13
C PHE A 93 9.29 -8.77 4.44
N VAL A 94 8.81 -7.55 4.51
CA VAL A 94 8.83 -6.77 5.75
C VAL A 94 7.43 -6.34 6.11
N ASP A 95 7.05 -6.66 7.34
CA ASP A 95 5.77 -6.25 7.88
C ASP A 95 5.72 -4.72 8.04
N PRO A 96 4.51 -4.16 8.21
CA PRO A 96 4.35 -2.72 8.11
C PRO A 96 4.96 -1.94 9.26
N VAL A 97 5.22 -2.63 10.38
CA VAL A 97 5.82 -2.07 11.59
C VAL A 97 7.34 -2.32 11.62
N GLY A 98 7.90 -3.05 10.64
CA GLY A 98 9.31 -3.46 10.61
C GLY A 98 9.68 -4.47 11.69
N ARG A 99 8.68 -5.11 12.31
CA ARG A 99 8.83 -6.06 13.41
C ARG A 99 8.99 -7.49 12.93
N LYS A 100 8.60 -7.82 11.70
CA LYS A 100 8.82 -9.12 11.08
C LYS A 100 9.44 -8.95 9.71
N GLU A 101 10.59 -9.57 9.52
CA GLU A 101 11.29 -9.67 8.25
C GLU A 101 11.42 -11.15 7.93
N TYR A 102 10.96 -11.53 6.75
CA TYR A 102 11.26 -12.83 6.17
C TYR A 102 12.20 -12.68 5.00
N THR A 103 13.03 -13.68 4.79
CA THR A 103 13.89 -13.76 3.60
C THR A 103 13.66 -15.08 2.92
N VAL A 104 13.36 -15.06 1.62
CA VAL A 104 13.43 -16.26 0.79
C VAL A 104 14.78 -16.28 0.10
N ARG A 105 15.52 -17.40 0.22
CA ARG A 105 16.81 -17.59 -0.45
C ARG A 105 16.81 -18.85 -1.30
N ASN A 106 17.44 -18.78 -2.45
CA ASN A 106 17.76 -19.95 -3.26
C ASN A 106 18.97 -20.70 -2.64
N ARG A 107 18.80 -21.98 -2.29
CA ARG A 107 19.86 -22.85 -1.74
C ARG A 107 20.55 -23.71 -2.80
N GLY A 108 20.27 -23.50 -4.09
CA GLY A 108 20.72 -24.34 -5.19
C GLY A 108 19.79 -25.53 -5.45
N LYS A 109 19.97 -26.22 -6.59
CA LYS A 109 19.17 -27.39 -7.03
C LYS A 109 17.64 -27.20 -6.96
N SER A 110 17.15 -25.99 -7.27
CA SER A 110 15.70 -25.66 -7.23
C SER A 110 15.07 -25.79 -5.84
N ILE A 111 15.83 -25.47 -4.78
CA ILE A 111 15.39 -25.42 -3.40
C ILE A 111 15.36 -23.97 -2.93
N PHE A 112 14.21 -23.51 -2.44
CA PHE A 112 14.07 -22.19 -1.84
C PHE A 112 13.57 -22.33 -0.41
N THR A 113 14.16 -21.57 0.50
CA THR A 113 13.83 -21.63 1.93
C THR A 113 13.42 -20.24 2.41
N LEU A 114 12.30 -20.17 3.12
CA LEU A 114 11.88 -19.00 3.88
C LEU A 114 12.58 -19.01 5.23
N TYR A 115 13.15 -17.88 5.61
CA TYR A 115 13.75 -17.64 6.91
C TYR A 115 13.04 -16.51 7.62
N ASN A 116 12.94 -16.59 8.94
CA ASN A 116 12.54 -15.45 9.76
C ASN A 116 13.72 -14.49 10.02
N GLN A 117 13.45 -13.41 10.76
CA GLN A 117 14.43 -12.39 11.14
C GLN A 117 15.68 -12.92 11.83
N ARG A 118 15.53 -14.01 12.60
CA ARG A 118 16.63 -14.66 13.32
C ARG A 118 17.38 -15.66 12.45
N ASN A 119 17.10 -15.66 11.14
CA ASN A 119 17.70 -16.55 10.16
C ASN A 119 17.39 -18.04 10.41
N PHE A 120 16.29 -18.35 11.11
CA PHE A 120 15.82 -19.72 11.26
C PHE A 120 14.93 -20.13 10.07
N PRO A 121 15.12 -21.34 9.52
CA PRO A 121 14.28 -21.83 8.44
C PRO A 121 12.85 -22.08 8.95
N VAL A 122 11.88 -21.58 8.20
CA VAL A 122 10.45 -21.68 8.52
C VAL A 122 9.78 -22.74 7.66
N CYS A 123 9.95 -22.61 6.34
CA CYS A 123 9.44 -23.55 5.34
C CYS A 123 10.36 -23.59 4.12
N THR A 124 10.30 -24.67 3.35
CA THR A 124 11.14 -24.91 2.17
C THR A 124 10.30 -25.47 1.04
N ILE A 125 10.47 -24.91 -0.16
CA ILE A 125 9.90 -25.39 -1.41
C ILE A 125 11.02 -26.03 -2.23
N GLN A 126 10.76 -27.22 -2.75
CA GLN A 126 11.71 -28.00 -3.53
C GLN A 126 11.02 -28.57 -4.75
N LYS A 127 11.67 -28.49 -5.92
CA LYS A 127 11.21 -29.18 -7.12
C LYS A 127 11.18 -30.70 -6.88
N SER A 128 10.05 -31.34 -7.14
CA SER A 128 9.96 -32.80 -6.97
C SER A 128 10.81 -33.49 -8.04
N PRO A 129 11.55 -34.56 -7.68
CA PRO A 129 12.19 -35.43 -8.65
C PRO A 129 11.21 -36.35 -9.39
N LEU A 130 9.97 -36.50 -8.88
CA LEU A 130 8.95 -37.40 -9.42
C LEU A 130 7.90 -36.56 -10.18
N SER A 131 7.75 -36.81 -11.48
CA SER A 131 7.14 -35.92 -12.49
C SER A 131 5.64 -35.62 -12.35
N ALA A 132 4.94 -36.13 -11.34
CA ALA A 132 3.50 -35.91 -11.15
C ALA A 132 3.16 -34.65 -10.32
N SER A 133 4.05 -34.22 -9.41
CA SER A 133 3.89 -32.98 -8.64
C SER A 133 5.12 -32.12 -8.87
N PRO A 134 5.06 -30.90 -9.43
CA PRO A 134 6.29 -30.20 -9.77
C PRO A 134 7.03 -29.66 -8.53
N PHE A 135 6.36 -29.45 -7.39
CA PHE A 135 6.96 -28.89 -6.17
C PHE A 135 6.39 -29.48 -4.87
N ILE A 136 7.24 -29.55 -3.84
CA ILE A 136 6.90 -30.00 -2.49
C ILE A 136 7.27 -28.90 -1.49
N ILE A 137 6.33 -28.52 -0.61
CA ILE A 137 6.57 -27.57 0.48
C ILE A 137 6.61 -28.32 1.81
N ARG A 138 7.70 -28.13 2.56
CA ARG A 138 7.90 -28.71 3.90
C ARG A 138 8.08 -27.62 4.95
N ASN A 139 7.64 -27.86 6.18
CA ASN A 139 7.92 -26.97 7.31
C ASN A 139 9.34 -27.19 7.86
N HIS A 140 9.73 -26.40 8.86
CA HIS A 140 11.00 -26.54 9.58
C HIS A 140 11.24 -27.93 10.18
N LYS A 141 10.19 -28.72 10.45
CA LYS A 141 10.27 -30.11 10.92
C LYS A 141 10.27 -31.15 9.80
N GLN A 142 10.43 -30.72 8.54
CA GLN A 142 10.36 -31.57 7.34
C GLN A 142 8.99 -32.25 7.11
N LYS A 143 7.94 -31.83 7.82
CA LYS A 143 6.58 -32.30 7.58
C LYS A 143 6.07 -31.69 6.28
N LEU A 144 5.50 -32.52 5.41
CA LEU A 144 4.81 -32.08 4.20
C LEU A 144 3.66 -31.14 4.57
N ILE A 145 3.66 -29.93 4.01
CA ILE A 145 2.58 -28.95 4.21
C ILE A 145 1.73 -28.78 2.95
N ALA A 146 2.38 -28.77 1.77
CA ALA A 146 1.70 -28.61 0.50
C ALA A 146 2.38 -29.43 -0.61
N ALA A 147 1.57 -29.99 -1.52
CA ALA A 147 2.00 -31.06 -2.42
C ALA A 147 1.86 -30.74 -3.93
N TYR A 148 1.35 -29.57 -4.31
CA TYR A 148 1.05 -29.30 -5.72
C TYR A 148 1.16 -27.81 -6.06
N ILE A 149 1.69 -27.50 -7.25
CA ILE A 149 1.62 -26.21 -7.95
C ILE A 149 1.40 -26.56 -9.43
N GLU A 150 0.16 -26.69 -9.87
CA GLU A 150 -0.14 -27.00 -11.27
C GLU A 150 -0.02 -25.77 -12.16
N GLY A 151 0.81 -25.83 -13.20
CA GLY A 151 0.72 -24.90 -14.31
C GLY A 151 2.07 -24.34 -14.78
N SER A 152 2.48 -24.78 -15.96
CA SER A 152 3.37 -24.01 -16.82
C SER A 152 2.84 -24.11 -18.25
N THR A 153 2.67 -22.97 -18.92
CA THR A 153 2.91 -22.92 -20.36
C THR A 153 3.66 -21.63 -20.73
N PRO A 154 4.58 -21.72 -21.70
CA PRO A 154 5.55 -20.68 -22.02
C PRO A 154 4.92 -19.67 -22.98
N SER A 155 4.24 -18.67 -22.44
CA SER A 155 3.97 -17.43 -23.18
C SER A 155 3.80 -16.26 -22.20
N HIS A 156 4.90 -15.88 -21.56
CA HIS A 156 5.20 -14.57 -20.98
C HIS A 156 4.19 -13.80 -20.09
N LEU A 157 2.98 -14.25 -19.78
CA LEU A 157 1.99 -13.35 -19.17
C LEU A 157 1.18 -13.90 -18.00
N ILE A 158 1.06 -15.22 -17.80
CA ILE A 158 0.16 -15.76 -16.77
C ILE A 158 0.75 -16.99 -16.06
N PHE A 159 1.22 -16.81 -14.82
CA PHE A 159 1.39 -17.90 -13.87
C PHE A 159 0.03 -18.26 -13.27
N ASN A 160 -0.46 -19.47 -13.55
CA ASN A 160 -1.59 -20.08 -12.87
C ASN A 160 -1.07 -21.28 -12.08
N GLY A 161 -1.33 -21.32 -10.78
CA GLY A 161 -0.80 -22.34 -9.86
C GLY A 161 -1.85 -22.74 -8.83
N LYS A 162 -2.10 -24.04 -8.63
CA LYS A 162 -2.95 -24.53 -7.52
C LYS A 162 -2.10 -25.03 -6.36
N ILE A 163 -2.16 -24.39 -5.19
CA ILE A 163 -1.52 -24.83 -3.93
C ILE A 163 -2.55 -25.57 -3.09
N ILE A 164 -2.19 -26.71 -2.48
CA ILE A 164 -3.06 -27.44 -1.55
C ILE A 164 -2.41 -27.48 -0.17
N ILE A 165 -3.07 -26.96 0.87
CA ILE A 165 -2.61 -26.93 2.27
C ILE A 165 -3.70 -27.53 3.15
N LYS A 166 -3.41 -28.63 3.86
CA LYS A 166 -4.34 -29.26 4.84
C LYS A 166 -5.79 -29.35 4.30
N ASP A 167 -5.95 -29.88 3.10
CA ASP A 167 -7.23 -30.08 2.40
C ASP A 167 -7.90 -28.83 1.80
N GLU A 168 -7.33 -27.65 1.98
CA GLU A 168 -7.76 -26.43 1.28
C GLU A 168 -6.91 -26.19 0.04
N SER A 169 -7.52 -25.64 -1.01
CA SER A 169 -6.78 -25.26 -2.20
C SER A 169 -6.88 -23.78 -2.56
N PHE A 170 -5.78 -23.27 -3.07
CA PHE A 170 -5.59 -21.87 -3.42
C PHE A 170 -5.11 -21.78 -4.85
N THR A 171 -5.71 -20.87 -5.61
CA THR A 171 -5.28 -20.57 -6.97
C THR A 171 -4.48 -19.28 -6.97
N ILE A 172 -3.23 -19.34 -7.38
CA ILE A 172 -2.43 -18.18 -7.75
C ILE A 172 -2.73 -17.85 -9.19
N LYS A 173 -3.16 -16.62 -9.45
CA LYS A 173 -3.36 -16.08 -10.79
C LYS A 173 -2.48 -14.86 -10.97
N GLN A 174 -1.58 -14.87 -11.94
CA GLN A 174 -0.93 -13.65 -12.39
C GLN A 174 -1.86 -12.90 -13.34
N ILE A 175 -2.30 -11.71 -12.93
CA ILE A 175 -3.22 -10.87 -13.70
C ILE A 175 -2.43 -9.98 -14.67
N HIS A 176 -1.24 -9.52 -14.27
CA HIS A 176 -0.36 -8.68 -15.09
C HIS A 176 1.12 -8.83 -14.65
N LEU A 177 2.04 -8.14 -15.32
CA LEU A 177 3.46 -8.10 -14.96
C LEU A 177 3.57 -7.54 -13.53
N HIS A 178 3.98 -8.40 -12.57
CA HIS A 178 4.05 -8.08 -11.14
C HIS A 178 2.72 -7.97 -10.38
N HIS A 179 1.59 -8.31 -11.01
CA HIS A 179 0.30 -8.39 -10.33
C HIS A 179 -0.14 -9.84 -10.19
N PHE A 180 -0.17 -10.31 -8.94
CA PHE A 180 -0.60 -11.65 -8.58
C PHE A 180 -1.80 -11.56 -7.65
N CYS A 181 -2.80 -12.40 -7.87
CA CYS A 181 -3.95 -12.56 -6.99
C CYS A 181 -3.95 -14.01 -6.50
N LEU A 182 -4.25 -14.17 -5.22
CA LEU A 182 -4.49 -15.47 -4.62
C LEU A 182 -5.95 -15.58 -4.23
N GLU A 183 -6.60 -16.61 -4.77
CA GLU A 183 -8.01 -16.88 -4.58
C GLU A 183 -8.18 -18.25 -3.91
N SER A 184 -9.09 -18.36 -2.96
CA SER A 184 -9.60 -19.65 -2.45
C SER A 184 -10.40 -20.39 -3.52
N GLU A 185 -10.80 -21.63 -3.24
CA GLU A 185 -11.80 -22.36 -4.06
C GLU A 185 -13.12 -21.58 -4.22
N SER A 186 -13.54 -20.85 -3.19
CA SER A 186 -14.73 -19.98 -3.21
C SER A 186 -14.54 -18.69 -4.00
N ARG A 187 -13.38 -18.50 -4.67
CA ARG A 187 -12.96 -17.28 -5.38
C ARG A 187 -12.80 -16.04 -4.49
N GLU A 188 -12.68 -16.26 -3.19
CA GLU A 188 -12.39 -15.19 -2.25
C GLU A 188 -10.91 -14.80 -2.35
N ARG A 189 -10.63 -13.49 -2.45
CA ARG A 189 -9.25 -12.99 -2.52
C ARG A 189 -8.62 -13.03 -1.13
N ILE A 190 -7.54 -13.81 -1.01
CA ILE A 190 -6.79 -13.99 0.25
C ILE A 190 -5.60 -13.04 0.29
N ALA A 191 -4.92 -12.90 -0.84
CA ALA A 191 -3.81 -11.98 -0.96
C ALA A 191 -3.69 -11.44 -2.38
N TYR A 192 -3.13 -10.25 -2.51
CA TYR A 192 -2.77 -9.70 -3.81
C TYR A 192 -1.44 -8.97 -3.75
N VAL A 193 -0.72 -9.02 -4.86
CA VAL A 193 0.53 -8.33 -5.08
C VAL A 193 0.28 -7.21 -6.07
N GLN A 194 0.62 -5.98 -5.70
CA GLN A 194 0.53 -4.82 -6.58
C GLN A 194 1.73 -3.91 -6.42
N LYS A 195 2.00 -3.06 -7.41
CA LYS A 195 2.88 -1.91 -7.18
C LYS A 195 2.14 -0.96 -6.24
N GLY A 196 2.70 -0.76 -5.06
CA GLY A 196 2.02 -0.05 -3.98
C GLY A 196 2.77 1.21 -3.56
N TRP A 197 2.01 2.16 -3.04
CA TRP A 197 2.57 3.24 -2.26
C TRP A 197 3.10 2.69 -0.93
N MET A 198 4.28 3.17 -0.52
CA MET A 198 5.01 2.66 0.62
C MET A 198 5.31 3.78 1.63
N PRO A 199 5.24 3.54 2.95
CA PRO A 199 5.50 4.55 3.97
C PRO A 199 6.89 5.18 3.80
N THR A 200 7.00 6.47 4.13
CA THR A 200 8.24 7.26 3.95
C THR A 200 9.47 6.63 4.61
N LEU A 201 9.30 5.98 5.77
CA LEU A 201 10.38 5.24 6.45
C LEU A 201 10.97 4.12 5.58
N TRP A 202 10.12 3.47 4.79
CA TRP A 202 10.49 2.36 3.94
C TRP A 202 10.97 2.81 2.55
N GLN A 203 10.58 3.99 2.09
CA GLN A 203 11.12 4.60 0.84
C GLN A 203 12.63 4.80 0.88
N LYS A 204 13.23 4.91 2.08
CA LYS A 204 14.70 4.93 2.25
C LYS A 204 15.35 3.56 2.13
N ARG A 205 14.60 2.47 2.36
CA ARG A 205 15.11 1.09 2.41
C ARG A 205 14.83 0.31 1.13
N PHE A 206 13.80 0.68 0.38
CA PHE A 206 13.39 -0.02 -0.83
C PHE A 206 13.25 0.93 -2.02
N PRO A 207 13.49 0.46 -3.25
CA PRO A 207 13.34 1.26 -4.45
C PRO A 207 11.91 1.81 -4.58
N ALA A 208 11.77 2.97 -5.23
CA ALA A 208 10.47 3.52 -5.57
C ALA A 208 9.68 2.50 -6.42
N ASN A 209 8.41 2.27 -6.05
CA ASN A 209 7.52 1.28 -6.66
C ASN A 209 7.86 -0.20 -6.36
N ALA A 210 8.51 -0.48 -5.23
CA ALA A 210 8.62 -1.83 -4.69
C ALA A 210 7.24 -2.52 -4.64
N PRO A 211 7.10 -3.77 -5.11
CA PRO A 211 5.85 -4.51 -5.00
C PRO A 211 5.43 -4.70 -3.54
N THR A 212 4.13 -4.64 -3.28
CA THR A 212 3.53 -4.85 -1.96
C THR A 212 2.58 -6.04 -2.01
N ILE A 213 2.64 -6.92 -1.02
CA ILE A 213 1.67 -7.99 -0.80
C ILE A 213 0.69 -7.52 0.26
N THR A 214 -0.60 -7.59 -0.03
CA THR A 214 -1.65 -7.36 0.94
C THR A 214 -2.31 -8.69 1.27
N PHE A 215 -2.39 -9.04 2.54
CA PHE A 215 -3.17 -10.20 3.02
C PHE A 215 -4.51 -9.72 3.56
N LYS A 216 -5.53 -10.58 3.49
CA LYS A 216 -6.79 -10.38 4.23
C LYS A 216 -6.56 -10.65 5.73
N ASP A 217 -7.19 -9.85 6.59
CA ASP A 217 -6.96 -9.79 8.05
C ASP A 217 -7.09 -11.13 8.80
N ASP A 218 -7.80 -12.10 8.23
CA ASP A 218 -8.06 -13.43 8.78
C ASP A 218 -7.05 -14.52 8.32
N THR A 219 -6.01 -14.15 7.56
CA THR A 219 -5.02 -15.12 7.08
C THR A 219 -4.11 -15.57 8.23
N ASP A 220 -4.13 -16.86 8.57
CA ASP A 220 -3.24 -17.41 9.59
C ASP A 220 -1.75 -17.34 9.19
N MET A 221 -0.88 -17.45 10.20
CA MET A 221 0.56 -17.29 10.02
C MET A 221 1.18 -18.36 9.13
N GLU A 222 0.73 -19.62 9.23
CA GLU A 222 1.28 -20.72 8.44
C GLU A 222 0.94 -20.54 6.95
N ARG A 223 -0.31 -20.15 6.66
CA ARG A 223 -0.74 -19.75 5.31
C ARG A 223 0.12 -18.60 4.80
N ARG A 224 0.24 -17.51 5.57
CA ARG A 224 1.04 -16.34 5.19
C ARG A 224 2.47 -16.74 4.83
N GLU A 225 3.14 -17.53 5.65
CA GLU A 225 4.52 -17.99 5.41
C GLU A 225 4.65 -18.82 4.12
N ILE A 226 3.73 -19.75 3.86
CA ILE A 226 3.72 -20.53 2.62
C ILE A 226 3.53 -19.63 1.40
N LEU A 227 2.64 -18.64 1.49
CA LEU A 227 2.39 -17.70 0.41
C LEU A 227 3.60 -16.80 0.13
N LEU A 228 4.26 -16.30 1.17
CA LEU A 228 5.52 -15.54 1.03
C LEU A 228 6.60 -16.38 0.34
N LEU A 229 6.71 -17.67 0.70
CA LEU A 229 7.66 -18.59 0.06
C LEU A 229 7.36 -18.78 -1.43
N VAL A 230 6.10 -18.98 -1.81
CA VAL A 230 5.73 -19.19 -3.22
C VAL A 230 5.91 -17.92 -4.03
N ILE A 231 5.53 -16.76 -3.50
CA ILE A 231 5.77 -15.47 -4.17
C ILE A 231 7.28 -15.22 -4.33
N GLY A 232 8.07 -15.48 -3.28
CA GLY A 232 9.52 -15.36 -3.35
C GLY A 232 10.13 -16.28 -4.41
N TYR A 233 9.64 -17.52 -4.53
CA TYR A 233 10.03 -18.44 -5.59
C TYR A 233 9.75 -17.87 -6.99
N ILE A 234 8.54 -17.37 -7.26
CA ILE A 234 8.17 -16.79 -8.55
C ILE A 234 9.06 -15.59 -8.92
N PHE A 235 9.36 -14.73 -7.94
CA PHE A 235 10.21 -13.56 -8.16
C PHE A 235 11.69 -13.91 -8.42
N LEU A 236 12.19 -15.02 -7.87
CA LEU A 236 13.58 -15.47 -8.04
C LEU A 236 13.80 -16.41 -9.24
N GLN A 237 12.74 -16.75 -9.99
CA GLN A 237 12.87 -17.53 -11.23
C GLN A 237 13.23 -16.67 -12.46
N LYS A 238 13.15 -15.34 -12.34
CA LYS A 238 13.54 -14.40 -13.40
C LYS A 238 15.06 -14.23 -13.43
#